data_AF-A0A3B0SN81-F1
#
_entry.id   AF-A0A3B0SN81-F1
#
_cell.length_a   1.000
_cell.length_b   1.000
_cell.length_c   1.000
_cell.angle_alpha   90.00
_cell.angle_beta   90.00
_cell.angle_gamma   90.00
#
_symmetry.space_group_name_H-M   'P 1'
#
loop_
_entity.id
_entity.type
_entity.pdbx_description
1 polymer ?
#
loop_
_entity_poly.entity_id
_entity_poly.type
_entity_poly.pdbx_seq_one_letter_code
_entity_poly.pdbx_strand_id
1 'polypeptide(L)'
;MGFLFTILLTLSWGFAGFFIIFLLVSRLLGVIHIWENDEYRKQIIGRLRETYPWNNYSRVMKNILDWANWSLSDVEQSRNLSPCRIAFSHDLLQLSMLMAVAYPFMAMDVQWMLGTPILLGGSEIAGAGTAEQRTYAGLWMATIFVLASLIVAKPGWRLTLFVIAAGVLFGGPYGAEQLNLPVAMIGVVAGVFAFAVAFAVAGTGAGAITVIGAVGGTIAFAGAGAFAVAFAFIGAFAGAVAVAVTGVIAGSIALSVAFAVAIAVAGANAGVVAFSAAVAGAVAIDYLQFRTSRNPIWWLFYLTMLLVALSAAIIFSDQVHDILPNPSVRYLIVFMGVIPMLNTVAGYISIGLSRFYIRQGLSGEPWANAMKGAVYGGLIFILLGIALITWLHLVRYPDGSSIVNIPGLFIDLSDPAMRGNYVWLAIVMGATLVPTLLHAMVGMFTLVMHYPSTLGDWVAEKLMQGGKGSSVSGFKGAVTYCAMVAFSIWFPIFVTYVIFSFGNAIILRGLIIGFKWYAMMIGAI
;
A
#
# COMPACT_ATOMS: atom_id res chain seq x y z
N MET A 1 29.22 -19.89 -1.56
CA MET A 1 30.04 -19.08 -2.49
C MET A 1 29.28 -18.76 -3.79
N GLY A 2 28.81 -19.74 -4.57
CA GLY A 2 28.10 -19.48 -5.84
C GLY A 2 26.81 -18.66 -5.75
N PHE A 3 25.95 -18.89 -4.74
CA PHE A 3 24.69 -18.15 -4.56
C PHE A 3 24.87 -16.68 -4.16
N LEU A 4 25.87 -16.38 -3.32
CA LEU A 4 26.26 -15.01 -2.96
C LEU A 4 26.81 -14.25 -4.17
N PHE A 5 27.50 -14.94 -5.08
CA PHE A 5 28.01 -14.37 -6.33
C PHE A 5 26.89 -14.10 -7.34
N THR A 6 25.91 -15.00 -7.46
CA THR A 6 24.71 -14.78 -8.30
C THR A 6 23.83 -13.66 -7.77
N ILE A 7 23.63 -13.55 -6.45
CA ILE A 7 22.95 -12.42 -5.80
C ILE A 7 23.72 -11.13 -6.01
N LEU A 8 25.05 -11.12 -5.85
CA LEU A 8 25.87 -9.95 -6.14
C LEU A 8 25.77 -9.54 -7.61
N LEU A 9 25.67 -10.46 -8.56
CA LEU A 9 25.51 -10.16 -9.98
C LEU A 9 24.09 -9.72 -10.38
N THR A 10 23.03 -10.31 -9.84
CA THR A 10 21.65 -9.89 -10.14
C THR A 10 21.25 -8.61 -9.40
N LEU A 11 21.69 -8.43 -8.14
CA LEU A 11 21.58 -7.15 -7.46
C LEU A 11 22.57 -6.11 -7.98
N SER A 12 23.77 -6.44 -8.49
CA SER A 12 24.69 -5.40 -8.96
C SER A 12 24.10 -4.59 -10.10
N TRP A 13 23.34 -5.20 -11.02
CA TRP A 13 22.70 -4.47 -12.10
C TRP A 13 21.48 -3.66 -11.65
N GLY A 14 20.67 -4.20 -10.73
CA GLY A 14 19.56 -3.44 -10.13
C GLY A 14 20.06 -2.28 -9.26
N PHE A 15 20.95 -2.56 -8.32
CA PHE A 15 21.49 -1.60 -7.36
C PHE A 15 22.40 -0.56 -8.03
N ALA A 16 23.33 -0.98 -8.90
CA ALA A 16 24.16 -0.02 -9.63
C ALA A 16 23.35 0.73 -10.69
N GLY A 17 22.43 0.06 -11.40
CA GLY A 17 21.54 0.69 -12.37
C GLY A 17 20.67 1.77 -11.74
N PHE A 18 20.03 1.49 -10.59
CA PHE A 18 19.24 2.48 -9.87
C PHE A 18 20.10 3.56 -9.20
N PHE A 19 21.30 3.24 -8.70
CA PHE A 19 22.24 4.24 -8.18
C PHE A 19 22.68 5.21 -9.28
N ILE A 20 22.97 4.69 -10.48
CA ILE A 20 23.28 5.48 -11.68
C ILE A 20 22.05 6.31 -12.11
N ILE A 21 20.85 5.73 -12.12
CA ILE A 21 19.60 6.45 -12.41
C ILE A 21 19.37 7.56 -11.37
N PHE A 22 19.58 7.31 -10.08
CA PHE A 22 19.44 8.33 -9.03
C PHE A 22 20.44 9.47 -9.24
N LEU A 23 21.69 9.18 -9.60
CA LEU A 23 22.68 10.21 -9.94
C LEU A 23 22.30 10.98 -11.21
N LEU A 24 21.75 10.31 -12.22
CA LEU A 24 21.23 10.93 -13.45
C LEU A 24 20.00 11.81 -13.15
N VAL A 25 19.06 11.35 -12.33
CA VAL A 25 17.89 12.11 -11.89
C VAL A 25 18.32 13.29 -11.02
N SER A 26 19.30 13.11 -10.12
CA SER A 26 19.88 14.19 -9.32
C SER A 26 20.55 15.25 -10.20
N ARG A 27 21.21 14.84 -11.29
CA ARG A 27 21.71 15.73 -12.34
C ARG A 27 20.58 16.49 -13.04
N LEU A 28 19.52 15.79 -13.45
CA LEU A 28 18.36 16.37 -14.14
C LEU A 28 17.56 17.34 -13.25
N LEU A 29 17.45 17.04 -11.95
CA LEU A 29 16.76 17.89 -10.97
C LEU A 29 17.58 19.11 -10.53
N GLY A 30 18.81 19.27 -11.04
CA GLY A 30 19.70 20.40 -10.70
C GLY A 30 20.38 20.28 -9.34
N VAL A 31 20.26 19.12 -8.67
CA VAL A 31 20.95 18.80 -7.41
C VAL A 31 22.46 18.76 -7.61
N ILE A 32 22.94 18.53 -8.83
CA ILE A 32 24.37 18.70 -9.10
C ILE A 32 24.82 20.15 -8.88
N HIS A 33 24.00 21.18 -9.16
CA HIS A 33 24.37 22.59 -8.95
C HIS A 33 24.01 23.12 -7.55
N ILE A 34 23.92 22.25 -6.53
CA ILE A 34 23.66 22.65 -5.14
C ILE A 34 24.53 23.83 -4.70
N TRP A 35 25.79 23.86 -5.13
CA TRP A 35 26.75 24.87 -4.71
C TRP A 35 26.44 26.27 -5.27
N GLU A 36 25.58 26.41 -6.28
CA GLU A 36 25.22 27.72 -6.87
C GLU A 36 24.12 28.43 -6.06
N ASN A 37 23.26 27.66 -5.38
CA ASN A 37 22.21 28.19 -4.53
C ASN A 37 22.70 28.37 -3.10
N ASP A 38 22.85 29.63 -2.65
CA ASP A 38 23.40 29.95 -1.33
C ASP A 38 22.55 29.41 -0.16
N GLU A 39 21.23 29.49 -0.23
CA GLU A 39 20.35 28.95 0.81
C GLU A 39 20.47 27.42 0.91
N TYR A 40 20.35 26.73 -0.22
CA TYR A 40 20.36 25.27 -0.25
C TYR A 40 21.73 24.72 0.18
N ARG A 41 22.81 25.38 -0.27
CA ARG A 41 24.19 25.09 0.16
C ARG A 41 24.37 25.24 1.66
N LYS A 42 23.93 26.37 2.24
CA LYS A 42 24.01 26.61 3.70
C LYS A 42 23.23 25.55 4.50
N GLN A 43 22.03 25.20 4.04
CA GLN A 43 21.23 24.16 4.69
C GLN A 43 21.93 22.79 4.67
N ILE A 44 22.54 22.40 3.55
CA ILE A 44 23.26 21.12 3.42
C ILE A 44 24.51 21.10 4.29
N ILE A 45 25.30 22.18 4.28
CA ILE A 45 26.49 22.30 5.14
C ILE A 45 26.10 22.18 6.62
N GLY A 46 25.01 22.84 7.03
CA GLY A 46 24.48 22.72 8.39
C GLY A 46 24.13 21.26 8.75
N ARG A 47 23.52 20.50 7.84
CA ARG A 47 23.20 19.08 8.05
C ARG A 47 24.44 18.20 8.14
N LEU A 48 25.45 18.46 7.31
CA LEU A 48 26.71 17.68 7.28
C LEU A 48 27.54 17.86 8.55
N ARG A 49 27.42 19.03 9.19
CA ARG A 49 28.12 19.39 10.44
C ARG A 49 27.29 19.15 11.69
N GLU A 50 26.08 18.60 11.54
CA GLU A 50 25.21 18.29 12.66
C GLU A 50 25.82 17.15 13.49
N THR A 51 26.14 17.43 14.76
CA THR A 51 26.83 16.49 15.65
C THR A 51 25.94 15.34 16.11
N TYR A 52 24.62 15.50 15.97
CA TYR A 52 23.64 14.66 16.63
C TYR A 52 22.66 14.04 15.65
N PRO A 53 22.66 12.70 15.48
CA PRO A 53 21.82 12.02 14.47
C PRO A 53 20.32 12.24 14.70
N TRP A 54 19.89 12.49 15.94
CA TRP A 54 18.49 12.72 16.26
C TRP A 54 17.95 14.04 15.70
N ASN A 55 18.77 15.07 15.50
CA ASN A 55 18.31 16.32 14.92
C ASN A 55 17.86 16.14 13.47
N ASN A 56 18.53 15.25 12.72
CA ASN A 56 18.14 14.88 11.37
C ASN A 56 16.89 14.01 11.36
N TYR A 57 16.82 13.01 12.24
CA TYR A 57 15.62 12.18 12.43
C TYR A 57 14.39 13.03 12.78
N SER A 58 14.47 13.85 13.82
CA SER A 58 13.36 14.69 14.28
C SER A 58 12.90 15.67 13.21
N ARG A 59 13.82 16.22 12.40
CA ARG A 59 13.48 17.12 11.28
C ARG A 59 12.71 16.39 10.18
N VAL A 60 13.18 15.22 9.76
CA VAL A 60 12.50 14.41 8.74
C VAL A 60 11.14 13.95 9.25
N MET A 61 11.07 13.45 10.49
CA MET A 61 9.81 13.03 11.12
C MET A 61 8.83 14.19 11.28
N LYS A 62 9.30 15.37 11.67
CA LYS A 62 8.46 16.57 11.75
C LYS A 62 7.85 16.89 10.39
N ASN A 63 8.65 16.90 9.32
CA ASN A 63 8.13 17.16 7.97
C ASN A 63 7.10 16.12 7.52
N ILE A 64 7.36 14.82 7.77
CA ILE A 64 6.43 13.74 7.45
C ILE A 64 5.14 13.90 8.27
N LEU A 65 5.26 14.24 9.54
CA LEU A 65 4.12 14.44 10.43
C LEU A 65 3.32 15.68 10.03
N ASP A 66 3.96 16.79 9.69
CA ASP A 66 3.33 18.03 9.24
C ASP A 66 2.58 17.82 7.92
N TRP A 67 3.18 17.06 6.98
CA TRP A 67 2.49 16.61 5.78
C TRP A 67 1.28 15.72 6.11
N ALA A 68 1.46 14.69 6.94
CA ALA A 68 0.37 13.78 7.31
C ALA A 68 -0.76 14.50 8.05
N ASN A 69 -0.42 15.51 8.84
CA ASN A 69 -1.35 16.38 9.54
C ASN A 69 -2.18 17.21 8.56
N TRP A 70 -1.51 17.88 7.62
CA TRP A 70 -2.17 18.67 6.59
C TRP A 70 -3.04 17.81 5.68
N SER A 71 -2.57 16.61 5.28
CA SER A 71 -3.31 15.75 4.35
C SER A 71 -4.42 14.92 5.01
N LEU A 72 -4.28 14.52 6.28
CA LEU A 72 -5.17 13.53 6.91
C LEU A 72 -5.92 14.07 8.14
N SER A 73 -5.66 15.29 8.59
CA SER A 73 -6.20 15.79 9.87
C SER A 73 -6.49 17.27 9.90
N ASP A 74 -6.62 17.92 8.75
CA ASP A 74 -6.88 19.36 8.67
C ASP A 74 -8.18 19.76 9.40
N VAL A 75 -9.22 18.92 9.29
CA VAL A 75 -10.50 19.14 9.99
C VAL A 75 -10.34 18.98 11.51
N GLU A 76 -9.64 17.95 11.98
CA GLU A 76 -9.38 17.76 13.41
C GLU A 76 -8.47 18.85 13.99
N GLN A 77 -7.54 19.38 13.20
CA GLN A 77 -6.66 20.48 13.60
C GLN A 77 -7.39 21.82 13.66
N SER A 78 -8.17 22.17 12.64
CA SER A 78 -8.97 23.40 12.64
C SER A 78 -9.98 23.45 13.79
N ARG A 79 -10.39 22.29 14.30
CA ARG A 79 -11.27 22.15 15.47
C ARG A 79 -10.52 22.05 16.80
N ASN A 80 -9.19 22.18 16.83
CA ASN A 80 -8.35 22.07 18.02
C ASN A 80 -8.62 20.80 18.85
N LEU A 81 -8.82 19.66 18.18
CA LEU A 81 -9.06 18.40 18.88
C LEU A 81 -7.78 17.86 19.53
N SER A 82 -7.93 16.90 20.44
CA SER A 82 -6.80 16.34 21.20
C SER A 82 -5.72 15.72 20.30
N PRO A 83 -4.44 15.66 20.74
CA PRO A 83 -3.36 15.04 19.97
C PRO A 83 -3.63 13.58 19.58
N CYS A 84 -4.37 12.86 20.44
CA CYS A 84 -4.86 11.51 20.15
C CYS A 84 -5.83 11.54 18.96
N ARG A 85 -6.82 12.44 18.98
CA ARG A 85 -7.78 12.57 17.89
C ARG A 85 -7.15 12.99 16.57
N ILE A 86 -6.14 13.86 16.58
CA ILE A 86 -5.38 14.22 15.38
C ILE A 86 -4.54 13.03 14.88
N ALA A 87 -4.17 12.06 15.73
CA ALA A 87 -3.47 10.84 15.30
C ALA A 87 -4.45 9.84 14.66
N PHE A 88 -5.62 9.72 15.28
CA PHE A 88 -6.71 8.83 14.89
C PHE A 88 -7.82 9.64 14.22
N SER A 89 -7.47 10.24 13.07
CA SER A 89 -8.35 11.12 12.31
C SER A 89 -9.27 10.35 11.38
N HIS A 90 -10.37 10.98 10.99
CA HIS A 90 -11.33 10.41 10.05
C HIS A 90 -10.69 10.09 8.69
N ASP A 91 -9.93 11.01 8.12
CA ASP A 91 -9.33 10.81 6.79
C ASP A 91 -8.25 9.72 6.82
N LEU A 92 -7.61 9.47 7.96
CA LEU A 92 -6.72 8.33 8.13
C LEU A 92 -7.48 7.00 8.02
N LEU A 93 -8.69 6.91 8.58
CA LEU A 93 -9.51 5.71 8.46
C LEU A 93 -9.95 5.49 7.01
N GLN A 94 -10.36 6.54 6.30
CA GLN A 94 -10.70 6.46 4.87
C GLN A 94 -9.51 5.99 4.02
N LEU A 95 -8.32 6.52 4.28
CA LEU A 95 -7.10 6.06 3.63
C LEU A 95 -6.82 4.59 3.96
N SER A 96 -6.98 4.19 5.22
CA SER A 96 -6.76 2.79 5.65
C SER A 96 -7.74 1.83 4.98
N MET A 97 -9.01 2.22 4.84
CA MET A 97 -10.05 1.49 4.10
C MET A 97 -9.65 1.28 2.63
N LEU A 98 -9.23 2.36 1.97
CA LEU A 98 -8.79 2.31 0.58
C LEU A 98 -7.57 1.41 0.39
N MET A 99 -6.54 1.60 1.23
CA MET A 99 -5.31 0.81 1.15
C MET A 99 -5.58 -0.68 1.41
N ALA A 100 -6.45 -0.99 2.37
CA ALA A 100 -6.78 -2.37 2.69
C ALA A 100 -7.46 -3.12 1.53
N VAL A 101 -8.24 -2.42 0.72
CA VAL A 101 -8.81 -2.97 -0.53
C VAL A 101 -7.74 -3.03 -1.63
N ALA A 102 -6.88 -2.02 -1.73
CA ALA A 102 -5.84 -1.97 -2.76
C ALA A 102 -4.78 -3.08 -2.62
N TYR A 103 -4.43 -3.50 -1.40
CA TYR A 103 -3.37 -4.51 -1.19
C TYR A 103 -3.66 -5.87 -1.84
N PRO A 104 -4.85 -6.48 -1.71
CA PRO A 104 -5.20 -7.69 -2.45
C PRO A 104 -4.94 -7.61 -3.96
N PHE A 105 -5.35 -6.51 -4.58
CA PHE A 105 -5.14 -6.26 -6.00
C PHE A 105 -3.65 -6.15 -6.34
N MET A 106 -2.92 -5.33 -5.60
CA MET A 106 -1.47 -5.20 -5.77
C MET A 106 -0.74 -6.53 -5.59
N ALA A 107 -1.20 -7.39 -4.66
CA ALA A 107 -0.60 -8.70 -4.43
C ALA A 107 -0.78 -9.63 -5.65
N MET A 108 -1.98 -9.65 -6.24
CA MET A 108 -2.25 -10.38 -7.48
C MET A 108 -1.40 -9.86 -8.64
N ASP A 109 -1.30 -8.55 -8.78
CA ASP A 109 -0.54 -7.92 -9.85
C ASP A 109 0.95 -8.21 -9.72
N VAL A 110 1.52 -8.09 -8.52
CA VAL A 110 2.93 -8.40 -8.26
C VAL A 110 3.21 -9.87 -8.57
N GLN A 111 2.35 -10.79 -8.11
CA GLN A 111 2.50 -12.22 -8.39
C GLN A 111 2.51 -12.50 -9.90
N TRP A 112 1.59 -11.89 -10.64
CA TRP A 112 1.48 -12.07 -12.09
C TRP A 112 2.63 -11.41 -12.87
N MET A 113 3.06 -10.21 -12.44
CA MET A 113 4.20 -9.48 -13.03
C MET A 113 5.52 -10.24 -12.88
N LEU A 114 5.64 -11.07 -11.84
CA LEU A 114 6.79 -11.97 -11.64
C LEU A 114 6.75 -13.20 -12.58
N GLY A 115 5.75 -13.31 -13.46
CA GLY A 115 5.62 -14.41 -14.42
C GLY A 115 5.05 -15.68 -13.82
N THR A 116 4.43 -15.60 -12.66
CA THR A 116 3.74 -16.73 -12.02
C THR A 116 2.24 -16.63 -12.23
N PRO A 117 1.50 -17.75 -12.28
CA PRO A 117 0.04 -17.71 -12.26
C PRO A 117 -0.46 -17.05 -10.98
N ILE A 118 -1.62 -16.40 -11.04
CA ILE A 118 -2.30 -15.87 -9.84
C ILE A 118 -2.89 -17.06 -9.11
N LEU A 119 -2.29 -17.42 -7.99
CA LEU A 119 -2.70 -18.54 -7.15
C LEU A 119 -3.30 -18.03 -5.84
N LEU A 120 -4.46 -18.54 -5.48
CA LEU A 120 -5.08 -18.35 -4.17
C LEU A 120 -5.28 -19.71 -3.50
N GLY A 121 -4.43 -20.02 -2.52
CA GLY A 121 -4.52 -21.25 -1.74
C GLY A 121 -4.34 -22.51 -2.61
N GLY A 122 -3.43 -22.42 -3.59
CA GLY A 122 -3.12 -23.47 -4.55
C GLY A 122 -4.06 -23.52 -5.75
N SER A 123 -5.13 -22.74 -5.76
CA SER A 123 -6.07 -22.66 -6.89
C SER A 123 -5.68 -21.54 -7.86
N GLU A 124 -5.61 -21.86 -9.15
CA GLU A 124 -5.30 -20.89 -10.20
C GLU A 124 -6.52 -20.03 -10.51
N ILE A 125 -6.38 -18.72 -10.30
CA ILE A 125 -7.39 -17.71 -10.64
C ILE A 125 -7.15 -17.17 -12.05
N ALA A 126 -5.88 -17.02 -12.43
CA ALA A 126 -5.47 -16.61 -13.76
C ALA A 126 -4.10 -17.19 -14.10
N GLY A 127 -3.93 -17.61 -15.36
CA GLY A 127 -2.67 -18.14 -15.86
C GLY A 127 -1.54 -17.12 -15.85
N ALA A 128 -0.31 -17.62 -15.89
CA ALA A 128 0.89 -16.80 -15.98
C ALA A 128 0.86 -15.96 -17.26
N GLY A 129 1.07 -14.65 -17.12
CA GLY A 129 1.14 -13.75 -18.27
C GLY A 129 2.35 -14.05 -19.14
N THR A 130 2.26 -13.84 -20.45
CA THR A 130 3.41 -13.86 -21.35
C THR A 130 4.37 -12.70 -21.05
N ALA A 131 5.61 -12.76 -21.54
CA ALA A 131 6.56 -11.66 -21.37
C ALA A 131 6.02 -10.34 -21.94
N GLU A 132 5.36 -10.40 -23.10
CA GLU A 132 4.73 -9.25 -23.76
C GLU A 132 3.61 -8.65 -22.92
N GLN A 133 2.70 -9.50 -22.41
CA GLN A 133 1.62 -9.08 -21.52
C GLN A 133 2.15 -8.39 -20.25
N ARG A 134 3.22 -8.93 -19.65
CA ARG A 134 3.86 -8.35 -18.46
C ARG A 134 4.59 -7.04 -18.76
N THR A 135 5.29 -6.96 -19.89
CA THR A 135 5.95 -5.71 -20.31
C THR A 135 4.93 -4.61 -20.54
N TYR A 136 3.82 -4.91 -21.21
CA TYR A 136 2.73 -3.97 -21.42
C TYR A 136 2.13 -3.50 -20.09
N ALA A 137 1.74 -4.42 -19.21
CA ALA A 137 1.21 -4.08 -17.89
C ALA A 137 2.20 -3.27 -17.04
N GLY A 138 3.50 -3.59 -17.11
CA GLY A 138 4.56 -2.83 -16.44
C GLY A 138 4.69 -1.40 -16.96
N LEU A 139 4.64 -1.20 -18.27
CA LEU A 139 4.59 0.14 -18.89
C LEU A 139 3.34 0.90 -18.47
N TRP A 140 2.21 0.20 -18.38
CA TRP A 140 0.94 0.79 -18.00
C TRP A 140 0.91 1.20 -16.52
N MET A 141 1.51 0.41 -15.65
CA MET A 141 1.77 0.75 -14.24
C MET A 141 2.80 1.87 -14.09
N ALA A 142 3.81 1.95 -14.95
CA ALA A 142 4.80 3.04 -14.93
C ALA A 142 4.16 4.43 -15.11
N THR A 143 3.00 4.50 -15.77
CA THR A 143 2.19 5.72 -15.91
C THR A 143 1.78 6.32 -14.57
N ILE A 144 1.57 5.48 -13.55
CA ILE A 144 1.26 5.93 -12.19
C ILE A 144 2.42 6.75 -11.62
N PHE A 145 3.65 6.32 -11.88
CA PHE A 145 4.86 7.05 -11.47
C PHE A 145 5.05 8.34 -12.28
N VAL A 146 4.71 8.33 -13.57
CA VAL A 146 4.70 9.54 -14.41
C VAL A 146 3.68 10.55 -13.87
N LEU A 147 2.48 10.11 -13.49
CA LEU A 147 1.45 10.96 -12.89
C LEU A 147 1.85 11.48 -11.50
N ALA A 148 2.44 10.64 -10.65
CA ALA A 148 2.97 11.07 -9.36
C ALA A 148 4.08 12.12 -9.53
N SER A 149 4.89 12.01 -10.59
CA SER A 149 5.95 12.98 -10.89
C SER A 149 5.41 14.35 -11.32
N LEU A 150 4.17 14.44 -11.84
CA LEU A 150 3.53 15.72 -12.18
C LEU A 150 3.35 16.64 -10.98
N ILE A 151 3.12 16.05 -9.80
CA ILE A 151 2.92 16.78 -8.54
C ILE A 151 4.19 17.57 -8.18
N VAL A 152 5.36 17.00 -8.48
CA VAL A 152 6.68 17.55 -8.10
C VAL A 152 7.40 18.23 -9.27
N ALA A 153 6.93 18.00 -10.51
CA ALA A 153 7.54 18.54 -11.71
C ALA A 153 7.42 20.07 -11.80
N LYS A 154 8.49 20.70 -12.28
CA LYS A 154 8.51 22.13 -12.64
C LYS A 154 7.44 22.44 -13.71
N PRO A 155 6.90 23.67 -13.77
CA PRO A 155 5.79 24.03 -14.66
C PRO A 155 5.99 23.62 -16.13
N GLY A 156 7.22 23.77 -16.67
CA GLY A 156 7.53 23.42 -18.06
C GLY A 156 7.50 21.92 -18.39
N TRP A 157 7.62 21.04 -17.40
CA TRP A 157 7.59 19.58 -17.59
C TRP A 157 6.21 18.97 -17.34
N ARG A 158 5.32 19.69 -16.68
CA ARG A 158 3.98 19.19 -16.32
C ARG A 158 3.15 18.84 -17.55
N LEU A 159 3.18 19.68 -18.59
CA LEU A 159 2.43 19.42 -19.82
C LEU A 159 2.95 18.16 -20.53
N THR A 160 4.26 18.02 -20.68
CA THR A 160 4.89 16.86 -21.35
C THR A 160 4.58 15.56 -20.61
N LEU A 161 4.75 15.53 -19.29
CA LEU A 161 4.45 14.37 -18.46
C LEU A 161 2.95 14.04 -18.45
N PHE A 162 2.08 15.05 -18.53
CA PHE A 162 0.63 14.86 -18.61
C PHE A 162 0.23 14.24 -19.95
N VAL A 163 0.80 14.71 -21.06
CA VAL A 163 0.55 14.16 -22.40
C VAL A 163 1.05 12.72 -22.49
N ILE A 164 2.23 12.41 -21.94
CA ILE A 164 2.75 11.03 -21.87
C ILE A 164 1.80 10.16 -21.05
N ALA A 165 1.38 10.62 -19.88
CA ALA A 165 0.47 9.86 -19.03
C ALA A 165 -0.87 9.61 -19.72
N ALA A 166 -1.50 10.66 -20.25
CA ALA A 166 -2.76 10.58 -20.98
C ALA A 166 -2.66 9.63 -22.18
N GLY A 167 -1.59 9.71 -22.99
CA GLY A 167 -1.39 8.82 -24.13
C GLY A 167 -1.31 7.35 -23.73
N VAL A 168 -0.55 7.03 -22.68
CA VAL A 168 -0.43 5.65 -22.17
C VAL A 168 -1.75 5.17 -21.53
N LEU A 169 -2.52 6.06 -20.92
CA LEU A 169 -3.83 5.75 -20.35
C LEU A 169 -4.92 5.52 -21.38
N PHE A 170 -5.01 6.36 -22.41
CA PHE A 170 -6.01 6.21 -23.46
C PHE A 170 -5.67 5.07 -24.44
N GLY A 171 -4.38 4.80 -24.70
CA GLY A 171 -3.94 3.62 -25.46
C GLY A 171 -4.03 2.30 -24.68
N GLY A 172 -4.04 2.42 -23.35
CA GLY A 172 -4.05 1.34 -22.38
C GLY A 172 -5.12 0.25 -22.54
N PRO A 173 -6.41 0.60 -22.51
CA PRO A 173 -7.49 -0.37 -22.66
C PRO A 173 -7.47 -1.07 -24.02
N TYR A 174 -7.10 -0.33 -25.08
CA TYR A 174 -7.01 -0.88 -26.44
C TYR A 174 -5.94 -1.97 -26.54
N GLY A 175 -4.73 -1.73 -26.02
CA GLY A 175 -3.69 -2.77 -26.00
C GLY A 175 -3.98 -3.89 -25.00
N ALA A 176 -4.71 -3.63 -23.90
CA ALA A 176 -5.10 -4.66 -22.94
C ALA A 176 -6.06 -5.69 -23.56
N GLU A 177 -6.99 -5.22 -24.39
CA GLU A 177 -7.91 -6.07 -25.16
C GLU A 177 -7.16 -6.89 -26.22
N GLN A 178 -6.25 -6.26 -26.98
CA GLN A 178 -5.46 -6.98 -27.99
C GLN A 178 -4.52 -8.03 -27.41
N LEU A 179 -3.99 -7.78 -26.21
CA LEU A 179 -3.06 -8.67 -25.53
C LEU A 179 -3.75 -9.68 -24.61
N ASN A 180 -5.08 -9.73 -24.54
CA ASN A 180 -5.84 -10.61 -23.63
C ASN A 180 -5.34 -10.54 -22.17
N LEU A 181 -5.10 -9.34 -21.66
CA LEU A 181 -4.66 -9.18 -20.27
C LEU A 181 -5.73 -9.68 -19.29
N PRO A 182 -5.35 -10.30 -18.15
CA PRO A 182 -6.31 -10.65 -17.13
C PRO A 182 -7.08 -9.42 -16.67
N VAL A 183 -8.40 -9.59 -16.57
CA VAL A 183 -9.36 -8.58 -16.14
C VAL A 183 -8.94 -7.86 -14.84
N ALA A 184 -8.33 -8.59 -13.90
CA ALA A 184 -7.81 -8.02 -12.65
C ALA A 184 -6.85 -6.85 -12.90
N MET A 185 -5.98 -6.92 -13.91
CA MET A 185 -5.01 -5.88 -14.23
C MET A 185 -5.66 -4.61 -14.82
N ILE A 186 -6.74 -4.77 -15.58
CA ILE A 186 -7.46 -3.65 -16.20
C ILE A 186 -8.16 -2.80 -15.12
N GLY A 187 -8.75 -3.46 -14.12
CA GLY A 187 -9.41 -2.81 -12.99
C GLY A 187 -8.43 -2.02 -12.11
N VAL A 188 -7.27 -2.59 -11.79
CA VAL A 188 -6.30 -1.94 -10.88
C VAL A 188 -5.68 -0.71 -11.51
N VAL A 189 -5.31 -0.76 -12.80
CA VAL A 189 -4.70 0.41 -13.44
C VAL A 189 -5.70 1.56 -13.56
N ALA A 190 -6.98 1.27 -13.84
CA ALA A 190 -8.04 2.28 -13.81
C ALA A 190 -8.28 2.85 -12.40
N GLY A 191 -8.25 1.99 -11.36
CA GLY A 191 -8.39 2.37 -9.96
C GLY A 191 -7.25 3.24 -9.44
N VAL A 192 -6.01 2.84 -9.70
CA VAL A 192 -4.82 3.56 -9.26
C VAL A 192 -4.64 4.86 -10.06
N PHE A 193 -5.07 4.90 -11.32
CA PHE A 193 -5.14 6.13 -12.10
C PHE A 193 -6.07 7.16 -11.47
N ALA A 194 -7.32 6.77 -11.18
CA ALA A 194 -8.27 7.68 -10.56
C ALA A 194 -7.79 8.14 -9.18
N PHE A 195 -7.13 7.27 -8.41
CA PHE A 195 -6.50 7.65 -7.14
C PHE A 195 -5.37 8.68 -7.34
N ALA A 196 -4.47 8.45 -8.30
CA ALA A 196 -3.37 9.36 -8.60
C ALA A 196 -3.85 10.73 -9.13
N VAL A 197 -4.91 10.74 -9.96
CA VAL A 197 -5.55 11.96 -10.45
C VAL A 197 -6.23 12.71 -9.32
N ALA A 198 -6.99 12.02 -8.45
CA ALA A 198 -7.63 12.64 -7.29
C ALA A 198 -6.59 13.25 -6.33
N PHE A 199 -5.47 12.57 -6.11
CA PHE A 199 -4.38 13.06 -5.26
C PHE A 199 -3.66 14.28 -5.89
N ALA A 200 -3.46 14.28 -7.21
CA ALA A 200 -2.87 15.41 -7.93
C ALA A 200 -3.80 16.64 -7.95
N VAL A 201 -5.11 16.45 -8.08
CA VAL A 201 -6.12 17.53 -8.08
C VAL A 201 -6.33 18.09 -6.67
N ALA A 202 -6.30 17.25 -5.63
CA ALA A 202 -6.39 17.69 -4.24
C ALA A 202 -5.16 18.51 -3.80
N GLY A 203 -3.97 18.22 -4.35
CA GLY A 203 -2.72 18.92 -4.05
C GLY A 203 -2.59 20.34 -4.63
N THR A 204 -3.47 20.76 -5.56
CA THR A 204 -3.33 22.05 -6.26
C THR A 204 -4.16 23.21 -5.71
N GLY A 205 -4.98 22.99 -4.66
CA GLY A 205 -5.60 24.08 -3.90
C GLY A 205 -6.24 25.19 -4.75
N ALA A 206 -7.20 24.86 -5.61
CA ALA A 206 -8.26 25.75 -6.12
C ALA A 206 -9.04 25.07 -7.25
N GLY A 207 -10.38 25.13 -7.16
CA GLY A 207 -11.25 25.06 -8.33
C GLY A 207 -11.65 23.64 -8.78
N ALA A 208 -12.94 23.37 -8.68
CA ALA A 208 -13.60 22.22 -9.28
C ALA A 208 -13.25 22.08 -10.78
N ILE A 209 -12.66 20.95 -11.16
CA ILE A 209 -12.79 20.43 -12.52
C ILE A 209 -13.47 19.08 -12.40
N THR A 210 -14.80 19.14 -12.49
CA THR A 210 -15.68 18.01 -12.73
C THR A 210 -15.44 17.50 -14.16
N VAL A 211 -14.72 16.39 -14.31
CA VAL A 211 -14.86 15.56 -15.51
C VAL A 211 -15.94 14.53 -15.21
N ILE A 212 -17.18 14.97 -15.37
CA ILE A 212 -18.35 14.10 -15.44
C ILE A 212 -18.33 13.46 -16.84
N GLY A 213 -18.46 12.13 -16.91
CA GLY A 213 -19.04 11.50 -18.10
C GLY A 213 -18.46 10.15 -18.51
N ALA A 214 -19.24 9.10 -18.21
CA ALA A 214 -19.46 7.94 -19.06
C ALA A 214 -18.33 6.90 -19.23
N VAL A 215 -18.22 5.96 -18.29
CA VAL A 215 -18.06 4.52 -18.61
C VAL A 215 -18.91 3.69 -17.64
N GLY A 216 -20.21 3.98 -17.58
CA GLY A 216 -21.21 3.10 -16.98
C GLY A 216 -21.82 2.23 -18.07
N GLY A 217 -21.03 1.33 -18.65
CA GLY A 217 -21.47 0.43 -19.71
C GLY A 217 -21.55 -1.00 -19.19
N THR A 218 -22.73 -1.41 -18.74
CA THR A 218 -23.13 -2.81 -18.62
C THR A 218 -23.09 -3.46 -20.00
N ILE A 219 -22.04 -4.22 -20.30
CA ILE A 219 -22.04 -5.14 -21.44
C ILE A 219 -22.32 -6.54 -20.88
N ALA A 220 -23.56 -6.97 -21.04
CA ALA A 220 -23.98 -8.32 -20.73
C ALA A 220 -23.58 -9.26 -21.88
N PHE A 221 -22.67 -10.19 -21.62
CA PHE A 221 -22.51 -11.39 -22.45
C PHE A 221 -22.79 -12.63 -21.60
N ALA A 222 -23.75 -13.43 -22.07
CA ALA A 222 -24.10 -14.70 -21.48
C ALA A 222 -23.02 -15.75 -21.83
N GLY A 223 -22.22 -16.15 -20.85
CA GLY A 223 -21.23 -17.22 -20.98
C GLY A 223 -20.65 -17.64 -19.63
N ALA A 224 -20.99 -18.86 -19.20
CA ALA A 224 -20.41 -19.67 -18.12
C ALA A 224 -19.92 -18.95 -16.83
N GLY A 225 -20.80 -18.89 -15.82
CA GLY A 225 -20.59 -19.00 -14.37
C GLY A 225 -19.44 -18.22 -13.69
N ALA A 226 -18.19 -18.51 -14.03
CA ALA A 226 -17.01 -17.89 -13.42
C ALA A 226 -16.62 -16.56 -14.09
N PHE A 227 -16.91 -16.38 -15.38
CA PHE A 227 -16.60 -15.15 -16.11
C PHE A 227 -17.58 -14.01 -15.81
N ALA A 228 -18.86 -14.31 -15.54
CA ALA A 228 -19.87 -13.29 -15.22
C ALA A 228 -19.59 -12.57 -13.89
N VAL A 229 -19.01 -13.26 -12.90
CA VAL A 229 -18.61 -12.67 -11.62
C VAL A 229 -17.44 -11.70 -11.80
N ALA A 230 -16.48 -12.04 -12.67
CA ALA A 230 -15.34 -11.18 -13.00
C ALA A 230 -15.73 -9.90 -13.76
N PHE A 231 -16.82 -9.91 -14.56
CA PHE A 231 -17.32 -8.70 -15.23
C PHE A 231 -18.21 -7.83 -14.33
N ALA A 232 -19.04 -8.43 -13.47
CA ALA A 232 -19.74 -7.68 -12.42
C ALA A 232 -18.76 -6.98 -11.46
N PHE A 233 -17.61 -7.62 -11.21
CA PHE A 233 -16.48 -7.11 -10.44
C PHE A 233 -15.85 -5.85 -11.05
N ILE A 234 -15.63 -5.79 -12.37
CA ILE A 234 -15.12 -4.59 -13.07
C ILE A 234 -16.14 -3.46 -13.03
N GLY A 235 -17.41 -3.75 -13.35
CA GLY A 235 -18.46 -2.73 -13.37
C GLY A 235 -18.65 -2.06 -12.02
N ALA A 236 -18.59 -2.83 -10.93
CA ALA A 236 -18.70 -2.33 -9.57
C ALA A 236 -17.44 -1.59 -9.10
N PHE A 237 -16.23 -2.09 -9.42
CA PHE A 237 -14.98 -1.43 -9.04
C PHE A 237 -14.72 -0.14 -9.86
N ALA A 238 -14.89 -0.18 -11.18
CA ALA A 238 -14.81 1.00 -12.04
C ALA A 238 -15.91 2.01 -11.71
N GLY A 239 -17.12 1.55 -11.37
CA GLY A 239 -18.21 2.39 -10.86
C GLY A 239 -17.87 3.05 -9.52
N ALA A 240 -17.30 2.32 -8.57
CA ALA A 240 -16.88 2.86 -7.27
C ALA A 240 -15.73 3.87 -7.39
N VAL A 241 -14.79 3.60 -8.28
CA VAL A 241 -13.68 4.48 -8.61
C VAL A 241 -14.18 5.73 -9.36
N ALA A 242 -15.15 5.60 -10.27
CA ALA A 242 -15.76 6.73 -10.96
C ALA A 242 -16.61 7.61 -10.00
N VAL A 243 -17.30 7.00 -9.02
CA VAL A 243 -17.99 7.74 -7.95
C VAL A 243 -16.99 8.42 -7.00
N ALA A 244 -15.80 7.84 -6.80
CA ALA A 244 -14.71 8.44 -6.02
C ALA A 244 -14.16 9.76 -6.61
N VAL A 245 -14.41 10.04 -7.89
CA VAL A 245 -14.05 11.32 -8.54
C VAL A 245 -14.89 12.50 -8.01
N THR A 246 -15.98 12.24 -7.29
CA THR A 246 -16.94 13.29 -6.86
C THR A 246 -16.93 13.63 -5.36
N GLY A 247 -16.18 12.93 -4.49
CA GLY A 247 -16.13 13.27 -3.06
C GLY A 247 -15.45 12.25 -2.12
N VAL A 248 -15.35 12.63 -0.84
CA VAL A 248 -14.58 12.06 0.31
C VAL A 248 -14.90 10.58 0.69
N ILE A 249 -15.59 9.82 -0.16
CA ILE A 249 -16.24 8.54 0.20
C ILE A 249 -15.48 7.30 -0.34
N ALA A 250 -14.31 7.50 -0.99
CA ALA A 250 -13.58 6.50 -1.77
C ALA A 250 -13.33 5.15 -1.05
N GLY A 251 -12.89 5.18 0.22
CA GLY A 251 -12.57 3.97 0.98
C GLY A 251 -13.79 3.09 1.27
N SER A 252 -14.93 3.72 1.53
CA SER A 252 -16.16 3.00 1.89
C SER A 252 -16.88 2.36 0.73
N ILE A 253 -16.89 3.00 -0.44
CA ILE A 253 -17.48 2.42 -1.65
C ILE A 253 -16.61 1.25 -2.12
N ALA A 254 -15.28 1.40 -2.07
CA ALA A 254 -14.35 0.31 -2.40
C ALA A 254 -14.58 -0.93 -1.51
N LEU A 255 -14.75 -0.75 -0.19
CA LEU A 255 -15.07 -1.84 0.72
C LEU A 255 -16.48 -2.41 0.52
N SER A 256 -17.46 -1.57 0.20
CA SER A 256 -18.83 -2.01 -0.10
C SER A 256 -18.88 -2.86 -1.37
N VAL A 257 -18.07 -2.52 -2.38
CA VAL A 257 -17.83 -3.35 -3.56
C VAL A 257 -17.14 -4.65 -3.16
N ALA A 258 -16.06 -4.60 -2.40
CA ALA A 258 -15.32 -5.81 -2.02
C ALA A 258 -16.20 -6.80 -1.20
N PHE A 259 -17.01 -6.27 -0.28
CA PHE A 259 -18.02 -7.00 0.46
C PHE A 259 -19.10 -7.60 -0.45
N ALA A 260 -19.65 -6.79 -1.35
CA ALA A 260 -20.65 -7.25 -2.31
C ALA A 260 -20.12 -8.31 -3.26
N VAL A 261 -18.88 -8.18 -3.71
CA VAL A 261 -18.21 -9.18 -4.53
C VAL A 261 -18.14 -10.48 -3.75
N ALA A 262 -17.67 -10.46 -2.50
CA ALA A 262 -17.61 -11.65 -1.66
C ALA A 262 -18.97 -12.35 -1.54
N ILE A 263 -20.08 -11.60 -1.46
CA ILE A 263 -21.44 -12.15 -1.38
C ILE A 263 -22.01 -12.53 -2.76
N ALA A 264 -21.68 -11.80 -3.82
CA ALA A 264 -22.14 -12.08 -5.18
C ALA A 264 -21.58 -13.39 -5.72
N VAL A 265 -20.35 -13.74 -5.34
CA VAL A 265 -19.83 -15.08 -5.67
C VAL A 265 -20.60 -16.18 -4.94
N ALA A 266 -21.34 -15.85 -3.89
CA ALA A 266 -22.23 -16.77 -3.18
C ALA A 266 -23.69 -16.73 -3.69
N GLY A 267 -24.00 -15.98 -4.76
CA GLY A 267 -25.30 -15.98 -5.42
C GLY A 267 -25.65 -14.63 -6.05
N ALA A 268 -26.06 -14.65 -7.34
CA ALA A 268 -26.29 -13.43 -8.13
C ALA A 268 -27.33 -12.47 -7.53
N ASN A 269 -28.44 -13.00 -6.99
CA ASN A 269 -29.49 -12.16 -6.39
C ASN A 269 -29.11 -11.67 -4.99
N ALA A 270 -28.36 -12.46 -4.21
CA ALA A 270 -27.91 -12.10 -2.88
C ALA A 270 -26.80 -11.02 -2.92
N GLY A 271 -25.89 -11.13 -3.89
CA GLY A 271 -24.82 -10.15 -4.11
C GLY A 271 -25.32 -8.75 -4.44
N VAL A 272 -26.34 -8.65 -5.30
CA VAL A 272 -26.94 -7.36 -5.66
C VAL A 272 -27.60 -6.71 -4.44
N VAL A 273 -28.38 -7.47 -3.66
CA VAL A 273 -29.02 -6.96 -2.44
C VAL A 273 -27.99 -6.55 -1.39
N ALA A 274 -26.96 -7.36 -1.18
CA ALA A 274 -25.90 -7.05 -0.23
C ALA A 274 -25.07 -5.82 -0.66
N PHE A 275 -24.81 -5.66 -1.95
CA PHE A 275 -24.20 -4.45 -2.49
C PHE A 275 -25.05 -3.22 -2.23
N SER A 276 -26.32 -3.26 -2.61
CA SER A 276 -27.23 -2.13 -2.41
C SER A 276 -27.37 -1.76 -0.93
N ALA A 277 -27.45 -2.75 -0.04
CA ALA A 277 -27.52 -2.54 1.40
C ALA A 277 -26.21 -1.96 1.97
N ALA A 278 -25.05 -2.51 1.59
CA ALA A 278 -23.75 -2.00 2.02
C ALA A 278 -23.54 -0.55 1.53
N VAL A 279 -23.74 -0.30 0.24
CA VAL A 279 -23.62 1.04 -0.33
C VAL A 279 -24.61 2.01 0.33
N ALA A 280 -25.87 1.62 0.53
CA ALA A 280 -26.84 2.47 1.23
C ALA A 280 -26.39 2.78 2.66
N GLY A 281 -25.83 1.80 3.38
CA GLY A 281 -25.24 2.00 4.71
C GLY A 281 -24.07 2.97 4.69
N ALA A 282 -23.13 2.82 3.75
CA ALA A 282 -22.01 3.73 3.58
C ALA A 282 -22.46 5.17 3.27
N VAL A 283 -23.42 5.32 2.34
CA VAL A 283 -24.00 6.62 1.97
C VAL A 283 -24.74 7.26 3.14
N ALA A 284 -25.50 6.48 3.92
CA ALA A 284 -26.20 6.97 5.09
C ALA A 284 -25.24 7.48 6.17
N ILE A 285 -24.15 6.75 6.42
CA ILE A 285 -23.11 7.16 7.38
C ILE A 285 -22.42 8.45 6.91
N ASP A 286 -22.07 8.54 5.63
CA ASP A 286 -21.46 9.75 5.08
C ASP A 286 -22.41 10.96 5.21
N TYR A 287 -23.69 10.79 4.85
CA TYR A 287 -24.72 11.81 5.03
C TYR A 287 -24.85 12.26 6.49
N LEU A 288 -24.86 11.30 7.44
CA LEU A 288 -24.90 11.60 8.87
C LEU A 288 -23.67 12.37 9.34
N GLN A 289 -22.48 12.02 8.86
CA GLN A 289 -21.23 12.68 9.22
C GLN A 289 -21.10 14.07 8.62
N PHE A 290 -21.63 14.28 7.41
CA PHE A 290 -21.75 15.60 6.80
C PHE A 290 -22.62 16.53 7.67
N ARG A 291 -23.68 16.00 8.30
CA ARG A 291 -24.61 16.77 9.13
C ARG A 291 -24.18 16.98 10.58
N THR A 292 -23.41 16.05 11.16
CA THR A 292 -23.07 16.07 12.59
C THR A 292 -21.57 16.32 12.83
N SER A 293 -20.75 15.29 12.69
CA SER A 293 -19.30 15.37 12.82
C SER A 293 -18.61 14.18 12.15
N ARG A 294 -17.44 14.42 11.56
CA ARG A 294 -16.56 13.38 11.01
C ARG A 294 -15.97 12.55 12.15
N ASN A 295 -16.67 11.47 12.52
CA ASN A 295 -16.25 10.56 13.57
C ASN A 295 -15.94 9.16 13.02
N PRO A 296 -14.67 8.69 13.06
CA PRO A 296 -14.28 7.38 12.56
C PRO A 296 -15.01 6.22 13.25
N ILE A 297 -15.58 6.42 14.45
CA ILE A 297 -16.32 5.35 15.14
C ILE A 297 -17.49 4.79 14.32
N TRP A 298 -18.16 5.63 13.54
CA TRP A 298 -19.27 5.18 12.68
C TRP A 298 -18.79 4.27 11.56
N TRP A 299 -17.60 4.54 11.02
CA TRP A 299 -16.99 3.68 10.01
C TRP A 299 -16.45 2.39 10.62
N LEU A 300 -15.89 2.42 11.83
CA LEU A 300 -15.51 1.21 12.56
C LEU A 300 -16.74 0.33 12.86
N PHE A 301 -17.86 0.96 13.22
CA PHE A 301 -19.14 0.27 13.40
C PHE A 301 -19.63 -0.34 12.07
N TYR A 302 -19.57 0.41 10.98
CA TYR A 302 -19.91 -0.08 9.63
C TYR A 302 -19.10 -1.30 9.23
N LEU A 303 -17.77 -1.25 9.40
CA LEU A 303 -16.89 -2.39 9.13
C LEU A 303 -17.27 -3.62 9.96
N THR A 304 -17.60 -3.41 11.23
CA THR A 304 -18.05 -4.49 12.13
C THR A 304 -19.39 -5.06 11.65
N MET A 305 -20.33 -4.21 11.25
CA MET A 305 -21.62 -4.65 10.68
C MET A 305 -21.41 -5.44 9.38
N LEU A 306 -20.53 -5.01 8.48
CA LEU A 306 -20.20 -5.76 7.26
C LEU A 306 -19.60 -7.14 7.60
N LEU A 307 -18.65 -7.20 8.54
CA LEU A 307 -18.04 -8.47 8.93
C LEU A 307 -19.07 -9.42 9.57
N VAL A 308 -19.95 -8.90 10.42
CA VAL A 308 -21.06 -9.68 11.01
C VAL A 308 -22.04 -10.14 9.92
N ALA A 309 -22.42 -9.27 8.99
CA ALA A 309 -23.32 -9.61 7.90
C ALA A 309 -22.73 -10.69 6.98
N LEU A 310 -21.44 -10.59 6.64
CA LEU A 310 -20.73 -11.62 5.89
C LEU A 310 -20.72 -12.96 6.65
N SER A 311 -20.43 -12.89 7.95
CA SER A 311 -20.38 -14.09 8.81
C SER A 311 -21.75 -14.75 8.91
N ALA A 312 -22.81 -13.97 9.11
CA ALA A 312 -24.19 -14.45 9.12
C ALA A 312 -24.59 -15.06 7.77
N ALA A 313 -24.20 -14.43 6.65
CA ALA A 313 -24.46 -14.97 5.32
C ALA A 313 -23.85 -16.36 5.14
N ILE A 314 -22.64 -16.59 5.65
CA ILE A 314 -21.97 -17.90 5.55
C ILE A 314 -22.58 -18.93 6.52
N ILE A 315 -22.91 -18.51 7.75
CA ILE A 315 -23.41 -19.41 8.79
C ILE A 315 -24.86 -19.85 8.53
N PHE A 316 -25.70 -18.97 7.98
CA PHE A 316 -27.15 -19.21 7.92
C PHE A 316 -27.69 -19.45 6.52
N SER A 317 -26.88 -19.36 5.46
CA SER A 317 -27.37 -19.52 4.09
C SER A 317 -26.94 -20.84 3.47
N ASP A 318 -27.89 -21.74 3.27
CA ASP A 318 -27.71 -22.98 2.53
C ASP A 318 -27.34 -22.70 1.06
N GLN A 319 -27.85 -21.61 0.48
CA GLN A 319 -27.49 -21.19 -0.88
C GLN A 319 -26.00 -20.85 -1.01
N VAL A 320 -25.44 -20.21 0.02
CA VAL A 320 -24.00 -19.88 0.08
C VAL A 320 -23.19 -21.17 0.20
N HIS A 321 -23.66 -22.19 0.90
CA HIS A 321 -23.01 -23.49 0.95
C HIS A 321 -23.00 -24.18 -0.44
N ASP A 322 -24.15 -24.23 -1.12
CA ASP A 322 -24.32 -24.96 -2.38
C ASP A 322 -23.59 -24.30 -3.57
N ILE A 323 -23.38 -22.98 -3.52
CA ILE A 323 -22.66 -22.21 -4.55
C ILE A 323 -21.13 -22.23 -4.30
N LEU A 324 -20.67 -22.69 -3.14
CA LEU A 324 -19.26 -22.68 -2.74
C LEU A 324 -18.56 -24.05 -2.68
N PRO A 325 -18.74 -25.01 -3.62
CA PRO A 325 -17.88 -26.20 -3.67
C PRO A 325 -16.47 -25.87 -4.18
N ASN A 326 -16.28 -24.74 -4.89
CA ASN A 326 -14.98 -24.37 -5.46
C ASN A 326 -14.06 -23.72 -4.40
N PRO A 327 -12.90 -24.33 -4.08
CA PRO A 327 -11.92 -23.77 -3.14
C PRO A 327 -11.46 -22.34 -3.49
N SER A 328 -11.34 -22.03 -4.79
CA SER A 328 -10.92 -20.72 -5.29
C SER A 328 -11.83 -19.60 -4.78
N VAL A 329 -13.14 -19.85 -4.75
CA VAL A 329 -14.13 -18.86 -4.31
C VAL A 329 -14.05 -18.65 -2.79
N ARG A 330 -13.83 -19.72 -2.02
CA ARG A 330 -13.66 -19.64 -0.57
C ARG A 330 -12.46 -18.76 -0.21
N TYR A 331 -11.33 -18.94 -0.90
CA TYR A 331 -10.16 -18.09 -0.73
C TYR A 331 -10.41 -16.65 -1.19
N LEU A 332 -11.17 -16.42 -2.26
CA LEU A 332 -11.54 -15.07 -2.69
C LEU A 332 -12.38 -14.31 -1.64
N ILE A 333 -13.32 -14.98 -0.96
CA ILE A 333 -14.11 -14.37 0.12
C ILE A 333 -13.20 -13.91 1.27
N VAL A 334 -12.24 -14.75 1.66
CA VAL A 334 -11.27 -14.41 2.71
C VAL A 334 -10.35 -13.28 2.23
N PHE A 335 -9.84 -13.39 1.01
CA PHE A 335 -8.86 -12.48 0.42
C PHE A 335 -9.40 -11.08 0.14
N MET A 336 -10.60 -10.97 -0.43
CA MET A 336 -11.21 -9.70 -0.82
C MET A 336 -12.22 -9.17 0.20
N GLY A 337 -12.84 -10.03 1.02
CA GLY A 337 -13.81 -9.62 2.02
C GLY A 337 -13.16 -9.42 3.38
N VAL A 338 -12.80 -10.54 4.03
CA VAL A 338 -12.42 -10.57 5.45
C VAL A 338 -11.12 -9.82 5.71
N ILE A 339 -10.07 -10.14 4.96
CA ILE A 339 -8.74 -9.58 5.22
C ILE A 339 -8.74 -8.05 5.05
N PRO A 340 -9.33 -7.44 4.00
CA PRO A 340 -9.42 -5.97 3.89
C PRO A 340 -10.16 -5.31 5.06
N MET A 341 -11.23 -5.92 5.57
CA MET A 341 -11.94 -5.39 6.74
C MET A 341 -11.06 -5.40 8.00
N LEU A 342 -10.36 -6.50 8.26
CA LEU A 342 -9.44 -6.60 9.40
C LEU A 342 -8.21 -5.68 9.22
N ASN A 343 -7.64 -5.64 8.01
CA ASN A 343 -6.50 -4.79 7.66
C ASN A 343 -6.82 -3.31 7.76
N THR A 344 -8.05 -2.91 7.48
CA THR A 344 -8.49 -1.52 7.67
C THR A 344 -8.31 -1.10 9.12
N VAL A 345 -8.79 -1.92 10.06
CA VAL A 345 -8.70 -1.65 11.50
C VAL A 345 -7.25 -1.70 11.95
N ALA A 346 -6.50 -2.74 11.56
CA ALA A 346 -5.09 -2.89 11.91
C ALA A 346 -4.23 -1.72 11.36
N GLY A 347 -4.44 -1.34 10.10
CA GLY A 347 -3.75 -0.21 9.45
C GLY A 347 -4.07 1.12 10.12
N TYR A 348 -5.35 1.36 10.43
CA TYR A 348 -5.79 2.56 11.15
C TYR A 348 -5.12 2.68 12.53
N ILE A 349 -5.10 1.58 13.29
CA ILE A 349 -4.46 1.56 14.61
C ILE A 349 -2.94 1.72 14.49
N SER A 350 -2.29 1.00 13.57
CA SER A 350 -0.85 1.00 13.37
C SER A 350 -0.32 2.38 12.95
N ILE A 351 -0.94 3.00 11.95
CA ILE A 351 -0.57 4.34 11.48
C ILE A 351 -0.92 5.39 12.54
N GLY A 352 -2.08 5.29 13.18
CA GLY A 352 -2.50 6.21 14.24
C GLY A 352 -1.54 6.20 15.43
N LEU A 353 -1.13 5.02 15.91
CA LEU A 353 -0.11 4.88 16.96
C LEU A 353 1.25 5.40 16.52
N SER A 354 1.66 5.12 15.28
CA SER A 354 2.92 5.63 14.73
C SER A 354 2.94 7.17 14.75
N ARG A 355 1.86 7.82 14.28
CA ARG A 355 1.71 9.28 14.33
C ARG A 355 1.71 9.82 15.76
N PHE A 356 1.04 9.12 16.67
CA PHE A 356 0.98 9.50 18.08
C PHE A 356 2.36 9.43 18.75
N TYR A 357 3.09 8.33 18.58
CA TYR A 357 4.42 8.16 19.16
C TYR A 357 5.46 9.05 18.49
N ILE A 358 5.38 9.31 17.18
CA ILE A 358 6.24 10.30 16.53
C ILE A 358 6.04 11.67 17.17
N ARG A 359 4.80 12.11 17.43
CA ARG A 359 4.53 13.37 18.14
C ARG A 359 5.16 13.41 19.52
N GLN A 360 4.97 12.36 20.31
CA GLN A 360 5.58 12.27 21.64
C GLN A 360 7.12 12.26 21.57
N GLY A 361 7.69 11.57 20.57
CA GLY A 361 9.12 11.51 20.34
C GLY A 361 9.72 12.85 19.96
N LEU A 362 9.02 13.64 19.14
CA LEU A 362 9.43 14.99 18.77
C LEU A 362 9.42 15.97 19.96
N SER A 363 8.63 15.70 21.01
CA SER A 363 8.61 16.49 22.25
C SER A 363 9.63 16.01 23.31
N GLY A 364 10.39 14.94 23.06
CA GLY A 364 11.29 14.37 24.07
C GLY A 364 12.24 13.32 23.51
N GLU A 365 11.87 12.05 23.63
CA GLU A 365 12.72 10.89 23.31
C GLU A 365 12.36 10.25 21.96
N PRO A 366 12.94 10.69 20.82
CA PRO A 366 12.54 10.26 19.49
C PRO A 366 12.71 8.75 19.26
N TRP A 367 13.83 8.16 19.71
CA TRP A 367 14.15 6.74 19.49
C TRP A 367 13.33 5.80 20.35
N ALA A 368 13.12 6.12 21.63
CA ALA A 368 12.29 5.31 22.51
C ALA A 368 10.85 5.24 21.98
N ASN A 369 10.31 6.36 21.50
CA ASN A 369 8.97 6.39 20.91
C ASN A 369 8.91 5.76 19.51
N ALA A 370 9.97 5.86 18.70
CA ALA A 370 10.07 5.10 17.46
C ALA A 370 10.05 3.58 17.72
N MET A 371 10.79 3.12 18.73
CA MET A 371 10.81 1.72 19.13
C MET A 371 9.45 1.24 19.65
N LYS A 372 8.75 2.06 20.45
CA LYS A 372 7.36 1.78 20.84
C LYS A 372 6.48 1.59 19.60
N GLY A 373 6.55 2.52 18.63
CA GLY A 373 5.82 2.40 17.37
C GLY A 373 6.09 1.08 16.64
N ALA A 374 7.35 0.66 16.56
CA ALA A 374 7.74 -0.62 15.96
C ALA A 374 7.17 -1.84 16.70
N VAL A 375 7.29 -1.86 18.03
CA VAL A 375 6.76 -2.93 18.87
C VAL A 375 5.24 -3.05 18.74
N TYR A 376 4.51 -1.92 18.85
CA TYR A 376 3.06 -1.93 18.69
C TYR A 376 2.63 -2.31 17.27
N GLY A 377 3.37 -1.90 16.24
CA GLY A 377 3.14 -2.36 14.87
C GLY A 377 3.23 -3.88 14.74
N GLY A 378 4.27 -4.49 15.33
CA GLY A 378 4.42 -5.94 15.40
C GLY A 378 3.29 -6.65 16.17
N LEU A 379 2.89 -6.09 17.32
CA LEU A 379 1.77 -6.61 18.11
C LEU A 379 0.44 -6.56 17.34
N ILE A 380 0.17 -5.46 16.62
CA ILE A 380 -1.03 -5.32 15.79
C ILE A 380 -1.05 -6.35 14.67
N PHE A 381 0.09 -6.63 14.03
CA PHE A 381 0.19 -7.69 13.04
C PHE A 381 -0.09 -9.08 13.62
N ILE A 382 0.39 -9.37 14.84
CA ILE A 382 0.08 -10.63 15.53
C ILE A 382 -1.43 -10.70 15.85
N LEU A 383 -2.01 -9.61 16.36
CA LEU A 383 -3.45 -9.53 16.67
C LEU A 383 -4.31 -9.68 15.41
N LEU A 384 -3.88 -9.14 14.28
CA LEU A 384 -4.53 -9.33 12.98
C LEU A 384 -4.55 -10.82 12.58
N GLY A 385 -3.43 -11.53 12.72
CA GLY A 385 -3.36 -12.96 12.45
C GLY A 385 -4.23 -13.78 13.40
N ILE A 386 -4.24 -13.43 14.69
CA ILE A 386 -5.15 -14.01 15.67
C ILE A 386 -6.60 -13.81 15.24
N ALA A 387 -7.01 -12.58 14.94
CA ALA A 387 -8.38 -12.26 14.54
C ALA A 387 -8.82 -13.02 13.29
N LEU A 388 -7.93 -13.16 12.30
CA LEU A 388 -8.21 -13.95 11.09
C LEU A 388 -8.40 -15.43 11.42
N ILE A 389 -7.52 -16.04 12.23
CA ILE A 389 -7.63 -17.46 12.62
C ILE A 389 -8.92 -17.69 13.44
N THR A 390 -9.23 -16.80 14.39
CA THR A 390 -10.47 -16.86 15.17
C THR A 390 -11.69 -16.81 14.25
N TRP A 391 -11.70 -15.88 13.28
CA TRP A 391 -12.80 -15.75 12.35
C TRP A 391 -12.97 -17.01 11.49
N LEU A 392 -11.87 -17.54 10.93
CA LEU A 392 -11.89 -18.77 10.14
C LEU A 392 -12.35 -20.00 10.94
N HIS A 393 -12.10 -20.02 12.24
CA HIS A 393 -12.53 -21.11 13.13
C HIS A 393 -14.02 -21.01 13.50
N LEU A 394 -14.50 -19.81 13.80
CA LEU A 394 -15.86 -19.55 14.27
C LEU A 394 -16.89 -19.51 13.14
N VAL A 395 -16.52 -18.99 11.97
CA VAL A 395 -17.43 -18.88 10.82
C VAL A 395 -17.39 -20.19 10.03
N ARG A 396 -18.40 -21.02 10.28
CA ARG A 396 -18.61 -22.33 9.64
C ARG A 396 -19.93 -22.34 8.89
N TYR A 397 -20.01 -23.19 7.87
CA TYR A 397 -21.25 -23.45 7.16
C TYR A 397 -22.26 -24.20 8.05
N PRO A 398 -23.55 -24.24 7.68
CA PRO A 398 -24.58 -24.98 8.42
C PRO A 398 -24.24 -26.46 8.67
N ASP A 399 -23.50 -27.09 7.76
CA ASP A 399 -23.05 -28.49 7.85
C ASP A 399 -21.83 -28.69 8.79
N GLY A 400 -21.31 -27.60 9.36
CA GLY A 400 -20.15 -27.61 10.25
C GLY A 400 -18.80 -27.55 9.52
N SER A 401 -18.79 -27.55 8.18
CA SER A 401 -17.56 -27.43 7.38
C SER A 401 -16.97 -26.01 7.45
N SER A 402 -15.65 -25.91 7.33
CA SER A 402 -14.92 -24.64 7.40
C SER A 402 -14.67 -24.05 6.00
N ILE A 403 -14.70 -22.72 5.89
CA ILE A 403 -14.35 -22.00 4.65
C ILE A 403 -12.93 -22.35 4.20
N VAL A 404 -11.98 -22.36 5.13
CA VAL A 404 -10.59 -22.73 4.89
C VAL A 404 -10.20 -23.83 5.87
N ASN A 405 -9.58 -24.89 5.36
CA ASN A 405 -9.01 -25.96 6.19
C ASN A 405 -7.77 -25.43 6.93
N ILE A 406 -7.95 -24.96 8.17
CA ILE A 406 -6.88 -24.42 9.02
C ILE A 406 -5.75 -25.44 9.25
N PRO A 407 -6.03 -26.73 9.59
CA PRO A 407 -4.98 -27.74 9.67
C PRO A 407 -4.14 -27.86 8.39
N GLY A 408 -4.82 -27.95 7.23
CA GLY A 408 -4.17 -28.04 5.92
C GLY A 408 -3.33 -26.80 5.61
N LEU A 409 -3.87 -25.60 5.89
CA LEU A 409 -3.16 -24.33 5.72
C LEU A 409 -1.83 -24.31 6.49
N PHE A 410 -1.80 -24.76 7.75
CA PHE A 410 -0.56 -24.79 8.52
C PHE A 410 0.44 -25.84 8.01
N ILE A 411 -0.04 -26.97 7.47
CA ILE A 411 0.81 -27.97 6.81
C ILE A 411 1.46 -27.33 5.58
N ASP A 412 0.67 -26.70 4.72
CA ASP A 412 1.15 -26.11 3.47
C ASP A 412 2.10 -24.91 3.71
N LEU A 413 1.83 -24.08 4.72
CA LEU A 413 2.74 -22.98 5.10
C LEU A 413 4.08 -23.50 5.65
N SER A 414 4.05 -24.65 6.32
CA SER A 414 5.24 -25.29 6.89
C SER A 414 6.12 -25.91 5.79
N ASP A 415 5.52 -26.40 4.71
CA ASP A 415 6.21 -26.97 3.55
C ASP A 415 6.80 -25.86 2.63
N PRO A 416 8.13 -25.78 2.47
CA PRO A 416 8.75 -24.84 1.53
C PRO A 416 8.24 -24.93 0.09
N ALA A 417 7.84 -26.13 -0.39
CA ALA A 417 7.35 -26.33 -1.75
C ALA A 417 5.95 -25.74 -1.95
N MET A 418 5.10 -25.80 -0.93
CA MET A 418 3.70 -25.36 -0.99
C MET A 418 3.51 -23.90 -0.58
N ARG A 419 4.45 -23.32 0.16
CA ARG A 419 4.40 -21.94 0.65
C ARG A 419 4.19 -20.88 -0.43
N GLY A 420 4.69 -21.14 -1.65
CA GLY A 420 4.49 -20.26 -2.81
C GLY A 420 3.01 -19.95 -3.09
N ASN A 421 2.12 -20.90 -2.77
CA ASN A 421 0.68 -20.79 -2.98
C ASN A 421 -0.02 -19.80 -2.02
N TYR A 422 0.70 -19.33 -0.99
CA TYR A 422 0.21 -18.45 0.07
C TYR A 422 0.98 -17.14 0.16
N VAL A 423 1.77 -16.79 -0.86
CA VAL A 423 2.48 -15.50 -0.93
C VAL A 423 1.53 -14.32 -0.82
N TRP A 424 0.33 -14.43 -1.40
CA TRP A 424 -0.74 -13.44 -1.28
C TRP A 424 -1.11 -13.16 0.19
N LEU A 425 -1.11 -14.17 1.06
CA LEU A 425 -1.44 -14.02 2.48
C LEU A 425 -0.36 -13.21 3.19
N ALA A 426 0.91 -13.52 2.88
CA ALA A 426 2.05 -12.77 3.40
C ALA A 426 2.05 -11.31 2.93
N ILE A 427 1.74 -11.05 1.66
CA ILE A 427 1.69 -9.69 1.11
C ILE A 427 0.55 -8.91 1.77
N VAL A 428 -0.67 -9.45 1.77
CA VAL A 428 -1.85 -8.70 2.22
C VAL A 428 -1.85 -8.52 3.74
N MET A 429 -1.50 -9.54 4.53
CA MET A 429 -1.37 -9.35 5.98
C MET A 429 -0.16 -8.46 6.31
N GLY A 430 0.97 -8.68 5.62
CA GLY A 430 2.20 -7.91 5.80
C GLY A 430 2.07 -6.44 5.38
N ALA A 431 1.08 -6.09 4.56
CA ALA A 431 0.82 -4.72 4.17
C ALA A 431 0.51 -3.80 5.37
N THR A 432 0.01 -4.34 6.47
CA THR A 432 -0.20 -3.59 7.72
C THR A 432 1.10 -3.22 8.44
N LEU A 433 2.21 -3.91 8.13
CA LEU A 433 3.55 -3.59 8.60
C LEU A 433 4.28 -2.59 7.69
N VAL A 434 3.76 -2.26 6.51
CA VAL A 434 4.41 -1.32 5.58
C VAL A 434 4.69 0.03 6.23
N PRO A 435 3.75 0.68 6.94
CA PRO A 435 4.03 1.95 7.62
C PRO A 435 5.15 1.82 8.66
N THR A 436 5.15 0.73 9.43
CA THR A 436 6.18 0.43 10.44
C THR A 436 7.54 0.20 9.81
N LEU A 437 7.58 -0.54 8.70
CA LEU A 437 8.79 -0.81 7.94
C LEU A 437 9.35 0.48 7.32
N LEU A 438 8.50 1.30 6.71
CA LEU A 438 8.88 2.60 6.17
C LEU A 438 9.42 3.51 7.27
N HIS A 439 8.79 3.54 8.45
CA HIS A 439 9.29 4.30 9.58
C HIS A 439 10.67 3.82 10.04
N ALA A 440 10.87 2.51 10.16
CA ALA A 440 12.17 1.91 10.46
C ALA A 440 13.23 2.25 9.39
N MET A 441 12.85 2.21 8.10
CA MET A 441 13.71 2.57 6.98
C MET A 441 14.10 4.04 7.02
N VAL A 442 13.19 4.96 7.38
CA VAL A 442 13.52 6.37 7.56
C VAL A 442 14.44 6.57 8.77
N GLY A 443 14.18 5.89 9.89
CA GLY A 443 15.09 5.89 11.05
C GLY A 443 16.50 5.47 10.66
N MET A 444 16.62 4.35 9.93
CA MET A 444 17.90 3.85 9.42
C MET A 444 18.53 4.80 8.41
N PHE A 445 17.77 5.36 7.47
CA PHE A 445 18.24 6.39 6.54
C PHE A 445 18.87 7.56 7.30
N THR A 446 18.23 8.05 8.36
CA THR A 446 18.75 9.19 9.14
C THR A 446 19.99 8.84 9.96
N LEU A 447 20.11 7.59 10.43
CA LEU A 447 21.33 7.09 11.06
C LEU A 447 22.47 6.99 10.06
N VAL A 448 22.22 6.44 8.88
CA VAL A 448 23.24 6.25 7.83
C VAL A 448 23.68 7.59 7.24
N MET A 449 22.78 8.57 7.18
CA MET A 449 23.11 9.95 6.82
C MET A 449 24.03 10.65 7.82
N HIS A 450 24.24 10.09 9.02
CA HIS A 450 25.21 10.59 9.97
C HIS A 450 26.60 9.99 9.68
N TYR A 451 27.19 10.44 8.58
CA TYR A 451 28.52 10.03 8.15
C TYR A 451 29.61 10.53 9.12
N PRO A 452 30.81 9.89 9.12
CA PRO A 452 31.94 10.37 9.89
C PRO A 452 32.22 11.86 9.63
N SER A 453 32.54 12.61 10.68
CA SER A 453 32.76 14.06 10.61
C SER A 453 33.79 14.46 9.56
N THR A 454 34.84 13.64 9.38
CA THR A 454 35.87 13.85 8.36
C THR A 454 35.31 13.94 6.93
N LEU A 455 34.36 13.05 6.58
CA LEU A 455 33.72 13.06 5.28
C LEU A 455 32.72 14.22 5.17
N GLY A 456 31.94 14.46 6.22
CA GLY A 456 30.98 15.57 6.28
C GLY A 456 31.65 16.94 6.10
N ASP A 457 32.75 17.17 6.81
CA ASP A 457 33.52 18.41 6.74
C ASP A 457 34.20 18.59 5.39
N TRP A 458 34.75 17.52 4.81
CA TRP A 458 35.34 17.57 3.47
C TRP A 458 34.30 17.97 2.42
N VAL A 459 33.11 17.35 2.43
CA VAL A 459 32.02 17.69 1.50
C VAL A 459 31.56 19.13 1.71
N ALA A 460 31.40 19.56 2.97
CA ALA A 460 31.02 20.93 3.30
C ALA A 460 32.05 21.94 2.78
N GLU A 461 33.34 21.66 2.94
CA GLU A 461 34.43 22.51 2.41
C GLU A 461 34.37 22.64 0.89
N LYS A 462 34.17 21.52 0.18
CA LYS A 462 34.06 21.53 -1.29
C LYS A 462 32.86 22.32 -1.78
N LEU A 463 31.72 22.20 -1.10
CA LEU A 463 30.53 23.01 -1.40
C LEU A 463 30.76 24.50 -1.13
N MET A 464 31.43 24.87 -0.03
CA MET A 464 31.80 26.26 0.25
C MET A 464 32.74 26.86 -0.81
N GLN A 465 33.75 26.11 -1.24
CA GLN A 465 34.66 26.52 -2.31
C GLN A 465 33.91 26.71 -3.64
N GLY A 466 32.94 25.83 -3.93
CA GLY A 466 32.01 25.98 -5.05
C GLY A 466 31.25 27.30 -5.01
N GLY A 467 30.71 27.65 -3.84
CA GLY A 467 30.00 28.91 -3.63
C GLY A 467 30.85 30.17 -3.75
N LYS A 468 32.18 30.04 -3.63
CA LYS A 468 33.16 31.13 -3.82
C LYS A 468 33.71 31.22 -5.25
N GLY A 469 33.16 30.43 -6.19
CA GLY A 469 33.52 30.49 -7.61
C GLY A 469 34.31 29.29 -8.15
N SER A 470 34.67 28.29 -7.31
CA SER A 470 35.35 27.08 -7.79
C SER A 470 34.36 26.00 -8.25
N SER A 471 33.93 26.06 -9.51
CA SER A 471 32.97 25.11 -10.09
C SER A 471 33.39 23.64 -9.92
N VAL A 472 34.69 23.34 -10.07
CA VAL A 472 35.23 21.97 -9.90
C VAL A 472 35.08 21.47 -8.45
N SER A 473 35.38 22.31 -7.46
CA SER A 473 35.18 21.94 -6.05
C SER A 473 33.69 21.78 -5.74
N GLY A 474 32.85 22.70 -6.21
CA GLY A 474 31.41 22.62 -6.06
C GLY A 474 30.84 21.32 -6.60
N PHE A 475 31.23 20.95 -7.82
CA PHE A 475 30.82 19.71 -8.47
C PHE A 475 31.25 18.46 -7.67
N LYS A 476 32.51 18.41 -7.21
CA LYS A 476 33.00 17.30 -6.38
C LYS A 476 32.21 17.17 -5.09
N GLY A 477 31.92 18.29 -4.42
CA GLY A 477 31.11 18.32 -3.20
C GLY A 477 29.68 17.82 -3.46
N ALA A 478 29.04 18.32 -4.52
CA ALA A 478 27.66 17.95 -4.86
C ALA A 478 27.53 16.47 -5.27
N VAL A 479 28.44 15.95 -6.10
CA VAL A 479 28.43 14.52 -6.49
C VAL A 479 28.65 13.62 -5.28
N THR A 480 29.59 13.97 -4.40
CA THR A 480 29.85 13.18 -3.19
C THR A 480 28.65 13.21 -2.25
N TYR A 481 28.03 14.37 -2.05
CA TYR A 481 26.78 14.48 -1.29
C TYR A 481 25.66 13.63 -1.90
N CYS A 482 25.48 13.66 -3.22
CA CYS A 482 24.47 12.83 -3.90
C CYS A 482 24.74 11.34 -3.69
N ALA A 483 26.00 10.91 -3.75
CA ALA A 483 26.39 9.52 -3.48
C ALA A 483 26.09 9.12 -2.03
N MET A 484 26.36 10.01 -1.07
CA MET A 484 26.02 9.80 0.34
C MET A 484 24.52 9.63 0.56
N VAL A 485 23.69 10.52 -0.03
CA VAL A 485 22.23 10.43 0.06
C VAL A 485 21.73 9.14 -0.61
N ALA A 486 22.23 8.82 -1.80
CA ALA A 486 21.88 7.61 -2.52
C ALA A 486 22.18 6.36 -1.67
N PHE A 487 23.39 6.25 -1.12
CA PHE A 487 23.76 5.14 -0.25
C PHE A 487 22.83 5.05 0.96
N SER A 488 22.52 6.17 1.62
CA SER A 488 21.64 6.17 2.79
C SER A 488 20.20 5.77 2.47
N ILE A 489 19.69 6.01 1.26
CA ILE A 489 18.36 5.54 0.81
C ILE A 489 18.39 4.04 0.53
N TRP A 490 19.45 3.59 -0.13
CA TRP A 490 19.59 2.21 -0.58
C TRP A 490 19.96 1.23 0.53
N PHE A 491 20.71 1.68 1.53
CA PHE A 491 21.15 0.84 2.63
C PHE A 491 19.97 0.24 3.42
N PRO A 492 18.94 1.00 3.86
CA PRO A 492 17.75 0.42 4.47
C PRO A 492 17.03 -0.59 3.58
N ILE A 493 16.87 -0.29 2.27
CA ILE A 493 16.25 -1.22 1.31
C ILE A 493 17.03 -2.53 1.25
N PHE A 494 18.35 -2.44 1.18
CA PHE A 494 19.23 -3.60 1.17
C PHE A 494 19.14 -4.41 2.46
N VAL A 495 19.18 -3.76 3.63
CA VAL A 495 19.04 -4.43 4.93
C VAL A 495 17.69 -5.14 5.03
N THR A 496 16.61 -4.47 4.64
CA THR A 496 15.27 -5.05 4.56
C THR A 496 15.25 -6.27 3.64
N TYR A 497 15.81 -6.16 2.43
CA TYR A 497 15.94 -7.28 1.49
C TYR A 497 16.72 -8.45 2.10
N VAL A 498 17.85 -8.20 2.76
CA VAL A 498 18.67 -9.23 3.41
C VAL A 498 17.89 -9.91 4.54
N ILE A 499 17.19 -9.15 5.38
CA ILE A 499 16.33 -9.69 6.45
C ILE A 499 15.24 -10.60 5.85
N PHE A 500 14.59 -10.18 4.77
CA PHE A 500 13.53 -10.95 4.10
C PHE A 500 14.05 -12.05 3.15
N SER A 501 15.34 -12.06 2.80
CA SER A 501 15.91 -13.11 1.94
C SER A 501 16.58 -14.20 2.77
N PHE A 502 17.30 -13.83 3.82
CA PHE A 502 18.06 -14.75 4.68
C PHE A 502 17.34 -15.06 6.00
N GLY A 503 16.65 -14.08 6.59
CA GLY A 503 15.92 -14.22 7.85
C GLY A 503 14.48 -14.73 7.70
N ASN A 504 13.95 -14.77 6.48
CA ASN A 504 12.56 -15.16 6.21
C ASN A 504 12.24 -16.56 6.71
N ALA A 505 13.16 -17.53 6.57
CA ALA A 505 12.94 -18.86 7.11
C ALA A 505 12.73 -18.86 8.64
N ILE A 506 13.45 -18.03 9.41
CA ILE A 506 13.35 -18.02 10.88
C ILE A 506 12.13 -17.22 11.33
N ILE A 507 11.97 -15.99 10.83
CA ILE A 507 10.86 -15.11 11.23
C ILE A 507 9.52 -15.74 10.83
N LEU A 508 9.42 -16.24 9.59
CA LEU A 508 8.20 -16.89 9.12
C LEU A 508 7.91 -18.18 9.87
N ARG A 509 8.92 -19.02 10.16
CA ARG A 509 8.72 -20.22 10.99
C ARG A 509 8.24 -19.84 12.39
N GLY A 510 8.82 -18.81 13.01
CA GLY A 510 8.40 -18.31 14.31
C GLY A 510 6.94 -17.85 14.31
N LEU A 511 6.54 -17.09 13.28
CA LEU A 511 5.15 -16.66 13.09
C LEU A 511 4.20 -17.85 12.88
N ILE A 512 4.57 -18.79 12.00
CA ILE A 512 3.80 -20.01 11.77
C ILE A 512 3.62 -20.79 13.07
N ILE A 513 4.68 -20.98 13.85
CA ILE A 513 4.62 -21.69 15.15
C ILE A 513 3.70 -20.95 16.13
N GLY A 514 3.85 -19.63 16.26
CA GLY A 514 3.02 -18.83 17.18
C GLY A 514 1.54 -18.88 16.81
N PHE A 515 1.22 -18.72 15.52
CA PHE A 515 -0.15 -18.83 15.03
C PHE A 515 -0.70 -20.24 15.13
N LYS A 516 0.11 -21.26 14.89
CA LYS A 516 -0.27 -22.67 15.07
C LYS A 516 -0.57 -22.96 16.54
N TRP A 517 0.24 -22.46 17.46
CA TRP A 517 -0.01 -22.59 18.90
C TRP A 517 -1.32 -21.93 19.32
N TYR A 518 -1.58 -20.72 18.83
CA TYR A 518 -2.87 -20.05 19.05
C TYR A 518 -4.05 -20.87 18.48
N ALA A 519 -3.91 -21.42 17.28
CA ALA A 519 -4.92 -22.27 16.67
C ALA A 519 -5.22 -23.54 17.49
N MET A 520 -4.20 -24.20 18.06
CA MET A 520 -4.39 -25.33 18.99
C MET A 520 -5.16 -24.90 20.25
N MET A 521 -4.80 -23.74 20.81
CA MET A 521 -5.41 -23.23 22.04
C MET A 521 -6.92 -23.00 21.91
N ILE A 522 -7.39 -22.56 20.74
CA ILE A 522 -8.82 -22.35 20.48
C ILE A 522 -9.52 -23.59 19.89
N GLY A 523 -8.82 -24.73 19.77
CA GLY A 523 -9.37 -25.96 19.19
C GLY A 523 -9.63 -25.90 17.68
N ALA A 524 -8.91 -25.03 16.96
CA ALA A 524 -9.01 -24.91 15.52
C ALA A 524 -8.20 -25.96 14.75
N ILE A 525 -7.21 -26.58 15.42
CA ILE A 525 -6.39 -27.69 14.90
C ILE A 525 -6.11 -28.72 15.98
#